data_AF-A0A530YBW7-F1
#
_entry.id   AF-A0A530YBW7-F1
#
_cell.length_a   1.000
_cell.length_b   1.000
_cell.length_c   1.000
_cell.angle_alpha   90.00
_cell.angle_beta   90.00
_cell.angle_gamma   90.00
#
_symmetry.space_group_name_H-M   'P 1'
#
loop_
_entity.id
_entity.type
_entity.pdbx_description
1 polymer ?
#
loop_
_entity_poly.entity_id
_entity_poly.type
_entity_poly.pdbx_seq_one_letter_code
_entity_poly.pdbx_strand_id
1 'polypeptide(L)' 'KFDGPWALKRLLDKADITSTGGNTQARFVIGGRDVAYTVQASSDQNPLFLPALSGFSCPKAF' A
#
# COMPACT_ATOMS: atom_id res chain seq x y z
N LYS A 1 -3.58 -14.78 -7.31
CA LYS A 1 -4.64 -14.03 -8.02
C LYS A 1 -5.15 -12.96 -7.06
N PHE A 2 -5.25 -11.70 -7.49
CA PHE A 2 -5.76 -10.59 -6.67
C PHE A 2 -7.24 -10.39 -7.02
N ASP A 3 -8.14 -10.85 -6.15
CA ASP A 3 -9.59 -10.79 -6.38
C ASP A 3 -10.33 -10.24 -5.16
N GLY A 4 -11.57 -9.78 -5.36
CA GLY A 4 -12.45 -9.29 -4.32
C GLY A 4 -12.15 -7.85 -3.84
N PRO A 5 -12.90 -7.34 -2.84
CA PRO A 5 -12.88 -5.93 -2.46
C PRO A 5 -11.51 -5.40 -2.02
N TRP A 6 -10.65 -6.28 -1.50
CA TRP A 6 -9.31 -5.95 -0.99
C TRP A 6 -8.18 -6.32 -1.95
N ALA A 7 -8.50 -6.59 -3.22
CA ALA A 7 -7.50 -6.96 -4.23
C ALA A 7 -6.40 -5.89 -4.39
N LEU A 8 -6.80 -4.63 -4.49
CA LEU A 8 -5.86 -3.51 -4.69
C LEU A 8 -4.88 -3.37 -3.53
N LYS A 9 -5.36 -3.38 -2.28
CA LYS A 9 -4.49 -3.29 -1.10
C LYS A 9 -3.48 -4.43 -1.08
N ARG A 10 -3.94 -5.66 -1.33
CA ARG A 10 -3.06 -6.84 -1.37
C ARG A 10 -2.05 -6.80 -2.50
N LEU A 11 -2.39 -6.20 -3.65
CA LEU A 11 -1.45 -5.95 -4.73
C LEU A 11 -0.39 -4.95 -4.26
N LEU A 12 -0.80 -3.83 -3.69
CA LEU A 12 0.09 -2.78 -3.20
C LEU A 12 1.00 -3.25 -2.05
N ASP A 13 0.57 -4.21 -1.23
CA ASP A 13 1.40 -4.85 -0.21
C ASP A 13 2.58 -5.66 -0.79
N LYS A 14 2.60 -5.89 -2.11
CA LYS A 14 3.71 -6.54 -2.82
C LYS A 14 4.64 -5.54 -3.51
N ALA A 15 4.34 -4.25 -3.46
CA ALA A 15 5.21 -3.22 -4.00
C ALA A 15 6.25 -2.77 -2.97
N ASP A 16 7.41 -2.37 -3.47
CA ASP A 16 8.29 -1.46 -2.73
C ASP A 16 7.67 -0.07 -2.75
N ILE A 17 7.32 0.42 -1.56
CA ILE A 17 6.64 1.71 -1.38
C ILE A 17 7.65 2.75 -0.90
N THR A 18 7.73 3.88 -1.61
CA THR A 18 8.43 5.08 -1.16
C THR A 18 7.45 6.24 -1.15
N SER A 19 7.51 7.10 -0.13
CA SER A 19 6.57 8.23 -0.02
C SER A 19 7.31 9.51 0.38
N THR A 20 7.14 10.55 -0.42
CA THR A 20 7.79 11.85 -0.23
C THR A 20 6.77 12.96 -0.42
N GLY A 21 6.46 13.71 0.65
CA GLY A 21 5.63 14.92 0.59
C GLY A 21 4.28 14.74 -0.13
N GLY A 22 3.54 13.66 0.19
CA GLY A 22 2.22 13.36 -0.40
C GLY A 22 2.26 12.57 -1.71
N ASN A 23 3.42 12.46 -2.37
CA ASN A 23 3.59 11.57 -3.52
C ASN A 23 4.04 10.20 -3.03
N THR A 24 3.24 9.17 -3.29
CA THR A 24 3.64 7.78 -3.03
C THR A 24 4.01 7.11 -4.34
N GLN A 25 5.18 6.48 -4.39
CA GLN A 25 5.60 5.64 -5.51
C GLN A 25 5.50 4.17 -5.12
N ALA A 26 4.86 3.38 -5.96
CA ALA A 26 4.75 1.93 -5.82
C ALA A 26 5.53 1.25 -6.94
N ARG A 27 6.56 0.50 -6.56
CA ARG A 27 7.46 -0.18 -7.49
C ARG A 27 7.26 -1.69 -7.42
N PHE A 28 7.14 -2.33 -8.58
CA PHE A 28 6.95 -3.77 -8.72
C PHE A 28 8.05 -4.36 -9.61
N VAL A 29 8.55 -5.54 -9.25
CA VAL A 29 9.40 -6.34 -10.12
C VAL A 29 8.60 -7.54 -10.63
N ILE A 30 8.26 -7.55 -11.92
CA ILE A 30 7.41 -8.56 -12.55
C ILE A 30 8.21 -9.23 -13.66
N GLY A 31 8.52 -10.53 -13.51
CA GLY A 31 9.31 -11.26 -14.49
C GLY A 31 10.69 -10.64 -14.76
N GLY A 32 11.30 -10.02 -13.74
CA GLY A 32 12.58 -9.33 -13.85
C GLY A 32 12.51 -7.91 -14.45
N ARG A 33 11.31 -7.42 -14.76
CA ARG A 33 11.10 -6.04 -15.25
C ARG A 33 10.57 -5.15 -14.14
N ASP A 34 11.04 -3.91 -14.17
CA ASP A 34 10.59 -2.89 -13.23
C ASP A 34 9.36 -2.15 -13.74
N VAL A 35 8.38 -1.96 -12.87
CA VAL A 35 7.21 -1.13 -13.14
C VAL A 35 6.97 -0.22 -11.94
N ALA A 36 7.01 1.09 -12.16
CA ALA A 36 6.78 2.08 -11.12
C ALA A 36 5.51 2.90 -11.43
N TYR A 37 4.66 3.07 -10.42
CA TYR A 37 3.46 3.89 -10.48
C TYR A 37 3.51 4.97 -9.41
N THR A 38 3.00 6.16 -9.73
CA THR A 38 2.69 7.19 -8.75
C THR A 38 1.26 7.00 -8.26
N VAL A 39 1.09 6.81 -6.96
CA VAL A 39 -0.21 6.71 -6.28
C VAL A 39 -0.49 8.03 -5.60
N GLN A 40 -1.54 8.71 -6.05
CA GLN A 40 -2.00 9.97 -5.49
C GLN A 40 -3.23 9.74 -4.64
N ALA A 41 -3.26 10.36 -3.46
CA ALA A 41 -4.43 10.43 -2.61
C ALA A 41 -4.74 11.90 -2.33
N SER A 42 -6.02 12.23 -2.16
CA SER A 42 -6.46 13.60 -1.82
C SER A 42 -6.19 13.97 -0.36
N SER A 43 -5.61 13.06 0.42
CA SER A 43 -5.25 13.21 1.83
C SER A 43 -3.73 13.35 1.99
N ASP A 44 -3.28 14.06 3.03
CA ASP A 44 -1.84 14.28 3.31
C ASP A 44 -1.06 12.97 3.41
N GLN A 45 -1.66 11.96 4.04
CA GLN A 45 -1.13 10.59 4.07
C GLN A 45 -2.05 9.68 3.26
N ASN A 46 -1.45 8.84 2.41
CA ASN A 46 -2.19 7.88 1.61
C ASN A 46 -2.77 6.78 2.51
N PRO A 47 -4.11 6.60 2.54
CA PRO A 47 -4.77 5.69 3.46
C PRO A 47 -4.40 4.22 3.23
N LEU A 48 -3.98 3.84 2.01
CA LEU A 48 -3.62 2.46 1.66
C LEU A 48 -2.30 1.99 2.28
N PHE A 49 -1.50 2.92 2.81
CA PHE A 49 -0.17 2.63 3.35
C PHE A 49 -0.05 2.96 4.84
N LEU A 50 -1.17 3.20 5.53
CA LEU A 50 -1.18 3.45 6.97
C LEU A 50 -0.79 2.17 7.75
N PRO A 51 0.10 2.28 8.77
CA PRO A 51 0.44 1.14 9.63
C PRO A 51 -0.76 0.50 10.32
N ALA A 52 -1.82 1.30 10.57
CA ALA A 52 -3.06 0.83 11.18
C ALA A 52 -3.76 -0.29 10.36
N LEU A 53 -3.54 -0.38 9.05
CA LEU A 53 -4.15 -1.41 8.20
C LEU A 53 -3.48 -2.78 8.31
N SER A 54 -2.24 -2.86 8.81
CA SER A 54 -1.51 -4.13 8.98
C SER A 54 -1.29 -4.49 10.45
N GLY A 55 -1.21 -3.49 11.34
CA GLY A 55 -0.91 -3.67 12.77
C GLY A 55 -2.13 -3.73 13.68
N PHE A 56 -3.35 -3.75 13.14
CA PHE A 56 -4.55 -3.77 13.97
C PHE A 56 -4.62 -5.05 14.81
N SER A 57 -4.83 -4.87 16.12
CA SER A 57 -5.13 -5.97 17.04
C SER A 57 -6.14 -5.49 18.08
N CYS A 58 -7.03 -6.39 18.50
CA CYS A 58 -7.97 -6.10 19.56
C CYS A 58 -7.23 -5.84 20.88
N PRO A 59 -7.69 -4.89 21.73
CA PRO A 59 -7.17 -4.71 23.07
C PRO A 59 -7.22 -6.03 23.85
N LYS A 60 -6.16 -6.35 24.59
CA LYS A 60 -6.08 -7.61 25.36
C LYS A 60 -6.80 -7.54 26.72
N ALA A 61 -7.13 -6.33 27.20
CA ALA A 61 -7.90 -6.06 28.41
C ALA A 61 -8.56 -4.68 28.33
N PHE A 62 -9.63 -4.47 29.10
CA PHE A 62 -10.25 -3.17 29.35
C PHE A 62 -9.66 -2.54 30.61
#